data_AF-A0A932KHN6-F1
#
_entry.id   AF-A0A932KHN6-F1
#
_cell.length_a   1.000
_cell.length_b   1.000
_cell.length_c   1.000
_cell.angle_alpha   90.00
_cell.angle_beta   90.00
_cell.angle_gamma   90.00
#
_symmetry.space_group_name_H-M   'P 1'
#
loop_
_entity.id
_entity.type
_entity.pdbx_description
1 polymer ?
#
loop_
_entity_poly.entity_id
_entity_poly.type
_entity_poly.pdbx_seq_one_letter_code
_entity_poly.pdbx_strand_id
1 'polypeptide(L)'
;MEEMPHSPTSPEKASPSPESDQKILLVEQPKSARLDSLLDEIGKITESAPQTTREDHGGGGSLSGGSSSTISLREGLISSLPEAPVMQAQLQAHIEQEKQRLRREARRISRLGQPGRAYHLNELYKQIRQLQSLLATILVASYEHLKRFFVRTFIDRQPIL
;
A
#
# COMPACT_ATOMS: atom_id res chain seq x y z
N MET A 1 74.89 29.81 -49.03
CA MET A 1 73.84 30.34 -48.14
C MET A 1 72.56 29.60 -48.53
N GLU A 2 72.41 28.36 -48.05
CA GLU A 2 71.71 28.01 -46.78
C GLU A 2 70.20 28.31 -46.93
N GLU A 3 69.22 27.42 -46.81
CA GLU A 3 69.11 26.03 -46.35
C GLU A 3 67.84 25.42 -47.03
N MET A 4 67.81 24.10 -47.26
CA MET A 4 66.58 23.30 -47.02
C MET A 4 66.65 22.86 -45.54
N PRO A 5 65.58 22.39 -44.81
CA PRO A 5 64.50 21.51 -45.32
C PRO A 5 63.13 21.50 -44.54
N HIS A 6 62.25 20.56 -44.95
CA HIS A 6 61.18 19.85 -44.18
C HIS A 6 59.70 20.32 -44.28
N SER A 7 58.92 19.62 -45.11
CA SER A 7 57.53 19.18 -44.80
C SER A 7 57.59 17.88 -43.94
N PRO A 8 56.51 17.31 -43.33
CA PRO A 8 55.05 17.55 -43.44
C PRO A 8 54.30 17.51 -42.06
N THR A 9 52.95 17.45 -42.08
CA THR A 9 52.07 16.67 -41.17
C THR A 9 50.88 17.47 -40.59
N SER A 10 49.69 17.20 -41.13
CA SER A 10 48.39 17.35 -40.47
C SER A 10 48.20 16.17 -39.51
N PRO A 11 47.59 16.30 -38.32
CA PRO A 11 46.17 15.96 -38.25
C PRO A 11 45.35 16.65 -37.12
N GLU A 12 44.03 16.52 -37.25
CA GLU A 12 43.04 16.38 -36.16
C GLU A 12 42.66 17.59 -35.28
N LYS A 13 41.33 17.79 -35.23
CA LYS A 13 40.52 17.83 -33.99
C LYS A 13 39.78 19.14 -33.68
N ALA A 14 38.55 19.23 -34.21
CA ALA A 14 37.43 19.84 -33.50
C ALA A 14 36.11 19.23 -33.99
N SER A 15 35.72 18.11 -33.40
CA SER A 15 34.33 17.64 -33.30
C SER A 15 33.75 18.16 -31.98
N PRO A 16 32.45 18.01 -31.68
CA PRO A 16 31.23 18.14 -32.49
C PRO A 16 30.18 19.05 -31.79
N SER A 17 29.06 19.31 -32.47
CA SER A 17 27.80 19.81 -31.88
C SER A 17 27.44 19.11 -30.56
N PRO A 18 26.83 19.79 -29.59
CA PRO A 18 26.18 19.11 -28.47
C PRO A 18 24.86 18.49 -28.96
N GLU A 19 24.94 17.27 -29.50
CA GLU A 19 23.78 16.39 -29.51
C GLU A 19 23.40 16.14 -28.05
N SER A 20 22.23 16.68 -27.68
CA SER A 20 21.64 16.46 -26.37
C SER A 20 21.36 14.98 -26.23
N ASP A 21 22.21 14.30 -25.49
CA ASP A 21 22.08 12.93 -25.06
C ASP A 21 20.81 12.83 -24.20
N GLN A 22 19.66 12.62 -24.85
CA GLN A 22 18.39 12.40 -24.17
C GLN A 22 18.49 11.05 -23.48
N LYS A 23 18.96 11.06 -22.24
CA LYS A 23 18.85 9.94 -21.31
C LYS A 23 17.37 9.61 -21.16
N ILE A 24 16.90 8.62 -21.93
CA ILE A 24 15.61 7.99 -21.75
C ILE A 24 15.69 7.30 -20.39
N LEU A 25 15.13 7.94 -19.36
CA LEU A 25 14.90 7.33 -18.06
C LEU A 25 13.81 6.28 -18.25
N LEU A 26 14.19 5.06 -18.60
CA LEU A 26 13.31 3.90 -18.58
C LEU A 26 12.99 3.60 -17.10
N VAL A 27 11.90 4.20 -16.62
CA VAL A 27 11.37 3.93 -15.27
C VAL A 27 10.71 2.56 -15.33
N GLU A 28 11.46 1.52 -14.95
CA GLU A 28 10.93 0.17 -14.75
C GLU A 28 9.95 0.24 -13.56
N GLN A 29 8.65 0.19 -13.84
CA GLN A 29 7.64 0.11 -12.77
C GLN A 29 7.81 -1.23 -12.03
N PRO A 30 7.68 -1.25 -10.69
CA PRO A 30 7.79 -2.48 -9.94
C PRO A 30 6.71 -3.47 -10.40
N LYS A 31 7.17 -4.63 -10.85
CA LYS A 31 6.34 -5.77 -11.28
C LYS A 31 5.31 -6.08 -10.18
N SER A 32 4.06 -6.31 -10.59
CA SER A 32 2.87 -6.61 -9.78
C SER A 32 3.09 -7.63 -8.65
N ALA A 33 4.13 -8.47 -8.74
CA ALA A 33 4.59 -9.35 -7.67
C ALA A 33 4.83 -8.64 -6.32
N ARG A 34 5.24 -7.35 -6.31
CA ARG A 34 5.34 -6.58 -5.06
C ARG A 34 3.97 -6.30 -4.42
N LEU A 35 2.92 -6.20 -5.22
CA LEU A 35 1.58 -5.90 -4.73
C LEU A 35 0.97 -7.10 -4.00
N ASP A 36 1.15 -8.30 -4.56
CA ASP A 36 0.72 -9.54 -3.91
C ASP A 36 1.48 -9.76 -2.60
N SER A 37 2.80 -9.54 -2.60
CA SER A 37 3.60 -9.63 -1.38
C SER A 37 3.18 -8.62 -0.31
N LEU A 38 2.74 -7.41 -0.69
CA LEU A 38 2.23 -6.42 0.25
C LEU A 38 0.87 -6.82 0.82
N LEU A 39 -0.03 -7.38 -0.01
CA LEU A 39 -1.32 -7.90 0.45
C LEU A 39 -1.17 -9.10 1.39
N ASP A 40 -0.20 -9.98 1.10
CA ASP A 40 0.15 -11.14 1.94
C ASP A 40 0.89 -10.73 3.22
N GLU A 41 1.78 -9.75 3.16
CA GLU A 41 2.48 -9.20 4.33
C GLU A 41 1.51 -8.51 5.29
N ILE A 42 0.51 -7.80 4.76
CA ILE A 42 -0.63 -7.29 5.55
C ILE A 42 -1.37 -8.45 6.23
N GLY A 43 -1.63 -9.56 5.51
CA GLY A 43 -2.22 -10.76 6.08
C GLY A 43 -1.46 -11.33 7.28
N LYS A 44 -0.13 -11.35 7.23
CA LYS A 44 0.73 -11.85 8.31
C LYS A 44 0.80 -10.91 9.53
N ILE A 45 0.69 -9.60 9.32
CA ILE A 45 0.69 -8.62 10.42
C ILE A 45 -0.63 -8.67 11.19
N THR A 46 -1.76 -8.91 10.53
CA THR A 46 -3.07 -9.10 11.20
C THR A 46 -3.12 -10.33 12.12
N GLU A 47 -2.30 -11.37 11.90
CA GLU A 47 -2.18 -12.49 12.85
C GLU A 47 -1.28 -12.17 14.06
N SER A 48 -0.39 -11.17 13.94
CA SER A 48 0.60 -10.82 14.96
C SER A 48 0.17 -9.66 15.87
N ALA A 49 -1.09 -9.23 15.81
CA ALA A 49 -1.68 -8.37 16.83
C ALA A 49 -2.33 -9.26 17.91
N PRO A 50 -1.61 -9.66 18.98
CA PRO A 50 -2.27 -10.20 20.16
C PRO A 50 -3.13 -9.08 20.74
N GLN A 51 -4.41 -9.24 20.45
CA GLN A 51 -5.55 -8.76 21.18
C GLN A 51 -5.26 -8.70 22.69
N THR A 52 -4.81 -7.53 23.16
CA THR A 52 -4.97 -7.12 24.55
C THR A 52 -6.31 -6.37 24.65
N THR A 53 -7.40 -7.03 24.23
CA THR A 53 -8.71 -6.63 24.74
C THR A 53 -8.75 -7.04 26.20
N ARG A 54 -8.37 -6.06 27.02
CA ARG A 54 -8.71 -5.94 28.42
C ARG A 54 -10.12 -6.48 28.65
N GLU A 55 -10.17 -7.57 29.38
CA GLU A 55 -11.35 -8.19 29.96
C GLU A 55 -12.11 -7.14 30.77
N ASP A 56 -13.39 -6.95 30.44
CA ASP A 56 -14.51 -6.90 31.39
C ASP A 56 -15.75 -6.40 30.65
N HIS A 57 -16.64 -7.32 30.30
CA HIS A 57 -18.05 -7.23 30.69
C HIS A 57 -18.75 -8.55 30.37
N GLY A 58 -19.24 -9.17 31.44
CA GLY A 58 -20.00 -10.40 31.40
C GLY A 58 -21.34 -10.26 30.68
N GLY A 59 -21.87 -11.40 30.26
CA GLY A 59 -23.20 -11.51 29.69
C GLY A 59 -23.31 -12.77 28.87
N GLY A 60 -23.74 -13.86 29.53
CA GLY A 60 -23.94 -15.16 28.91
C GLY A 60 -24.91 -15.12 27.73
N GLY A 61 -24.65 -15.99 26.76
CA GLY A 61 -25.49 -16.20 25.59
C GLY A 61 -24.92 -17.30 24.71
N SER A 62 -25.16 -18.55 25.11
CA SER A 62 -25.00 -19.71 24.24
C SER A 62 -26.04 -19.65 23.13
N LEU A 63 -25.62 -19.58 21.86
CA LEU A 63 -26.45 -19.95 20.72
C LEU A 63 -25.63 -20.69 19.66
N SER A 64 -25.75 -22.01 19.73
CA SER A 64 -26.07 -22.96 18.64
C SER A 64 -25.79 -22.56 17.18
N GLY A 65 -25.15 -23.49 16.47
CA GLY A 65 -24.66 -23.37 15.10
C GLY A 65 -25.70 -23.13 14.00
N GLY A 66 -25.20 -22.53 12.92
CA GLY A 66 -25.89 -22.27 11.67
C GLY A 66 -24.87 -21.85 10.60
N SER A 67 -24.03 -22.78 10.13
CA SER A 67 -22.95 -22.49 9.19
C SER A 67 -23.40 -22.44 7.71
N SER A 68 -24.64 -22.85 7.39
CA SER A 68 -25.08 -22.97 5.98
C SER A 68 -25.75 -21.70 5.43
N SER A 69 -26.37 -20.86 6.26
CA SER A 69 -27.07 -19.65 5.80
C SER A 69 -26.13 -18.48 5.54
N THR A 70 -24.98 -18.44 6.21
CA THR A 70 -23.96 -17.39 6.02
C THR A 70 -23.23 -17.52 4.69
N ILE A 71 -23.03 -18.75 4.20
CA ILE A 71 -22.37 -19.02 2.91
C ILE A 71 -23.25 -18.49 1.76
N SER A 72 -24.55 -18.78 1.77
CA SER A 72 -25.48 -18.30 0.73
C SER A 72 -25.60 -16.77 0.71
N LEU A 73 -25.54 -16.12 1.87
CA LEU A 73 -25.51 -14.65 1.96
C LEU A 73 -24.21 -14.08 1.40
N ARG A 74 -23.07 -14.70 1.71
CA ARG A 74 -21.75 -14.31 1.19
C ARG A 74 -21.67 -14.47 -0.32
N GLU A 75 -22.14 -15.59 -0.86
CA GLU A 75 -22.18 -15.84 -2.31
C GLU A 75 -23.11 -14.86 -3.04
N GLY A 76 -24.26 -14.53 -2.43
CA GLY A 76 -25.16 -13.49 -2.93
C GLY A 76 -24.45 -12.13 -3.05
N LEU A 77 -23.73 -11.71 -2.01
CA LEU A 77 -22.97 -10.45 -2.01
C LEU A 77 -21.79 -10.45 -2.99
N ILE A 78 -21.13 -11.58 -3.21
CA ILE A 78 -20.05 -11.73 -4.20
C ILE A 78 -20.61 -11.66 -5.63
N SER A 79 -21.84 -12.13 -5.85
CA SER A 79 -22.49 -12.05 -7.17
C SER A 79 -22.93 -10.62 -7.50
N SER A 80 -23.29 -9.83 -6.49
CA SER A 80 -23.75 -8.43 -6.63
C SER A 80 -22.64 -7.41 -6.38
N LEU A 81 -21.43 -7.68 -6.87
CA LEU A 81 -20.33 -6.73 -6.71
C LEU A 81 -20.51 -5.50 -7.62
N PRO A 82 -20.22 -4.29 -7.11
CA PRO A 82 -20.31 -3.08 -7.91
C PRO A 82 -19.15 -3.00 -8.91
N GLU A 83 -19.28 -2.11 -9.89
CA GLU A 83 -18.24 -1.90 -10.91
C GLU A 83 -16.90 -1.44 -10.31
N ALA A 84 -15.82 -1.68 -11.05
CA ALA A 84 -14.45 -1.34 -10.66
C ALA A 84 -14.27 0.08 -10.10
N PRO A 85 -14.75 1.17 -10.74
CA PRO A 85 -14.56 2.53 -10.22
C PRO A 85 -15.28 2.76 -8.89
N VAL A 86 -16.42 2.11 -8.68
CA VAL A 86 -17.20 2.22 -7.43
C VAL A 86 -16.47 1.48 -6.30
N MET A 87 -15.95 0.28 -6.57
CA MET A 87 -15.13 -0.45 -5.58
C MET A 87 -13.88 0.34 -5.18
N GLN A 88 -13.18 0.94 -6.15
CA GLN A 88 -12.01 1.79 -5.88
C GLN A 88 -12.37 2.98 -4.99
N ALA A 89 -13.44 3.70 -5.30
CA ALA A 89 -13.88 4.86 -4.52
C ALA A 89 -14.25 4.47 -3.08
N GLN A 90 -14.97 3.36 -2.89
CA GLN A 90 -15.36 2.88 -1.57
C GLN A 90 -14.15 2.43 -0.73
N LEU A 91 -13.22 1.69 -1.34
CA LEU A 91 -11.99 1.28 -0.68
C LEU A 91 -11.12 2.48 -0.31
N GLN A 92 -10.98 3.45 -1.22
CA GLN A 92 -10.26 4.69 -0.96
C GLN A 92 -10.85 5.44 0.23
N ALA A 93 -12.17 5.64 0.24
CA ALA A 93 -12.86 6.32 1.33
C ALA A 93 -12.65 5.60 2.67
N HIS A 94 -12.71 4.26 2.69
CA HIS A 94 -12.49 3.47 3.89
C HIS A 94 -11.04 3.59 4.40
N ILE A 95 -10.04 3.55 3.52
CA ILE A 95 -8.62 3.73 3.88
C ILE A 95 -8.35 5.14 4.42
N GLU A 96 -8.98 6.16 3.83
CA GLU A 96 -8.86 7.54 4.30
C GLU A 96 -9.46 7.72 5.69
N GLN A 97 -10.60 7.08 5.98
CA GLN A 97 -11.20 7.05 7.31
C GLN A 97 -10.28 6.38 8.33
N GLU A 98 -9.69 5.23 7.98
CA GLU A 98 -8.77 4.52 8.88
C GLU A 98 -7.50 5.35 9.15
N LYS A 99 -6.94 6.00 8.12
CA LYS A 99 -5.84 6.95 8.28
C LYS A 99 -6.20 8.07 9.24
N GLN A 100 -7.42 8.61 9.13
CA GLN A 100 -7.87 9.69 9.99
C GLN A 100 -8.07 9.21 11.44
N ARG A 101 -8.55 7.99 11.65
CA ARG A 101 -8.63 7.34 12.96
C ARG A 101 -7.23 7.23 13.59
N LEU A 102 -6.26 6.65 12.88
CA LEU A 102 -4.87 6.51 13.37
C LEU A 102 -4.23 7.87 13.68
N ARG A 103 -4.49 8.89 12.85
CA ARG A 103 -4.00 10.26 13.12
C ARG A 103 -4.60 10.85 14.39
N ARG A 104 -5.90 10.62 14.66
CA ARG A 104 -6.55 11.06 15.90
C ARG A 104 -5.95 10.35 17.11
N GLU A 105 -5.69 9.05 16.99
CA GLU A 105 -5.05 8.24 18.02
C GLU A 105 -3.62 8.71 18.31
N ALA A 106 -2.82 8.94 17.27
CA ALA A 106 -1.48 9.49 17.40
C ALA A 106 -1.51 10.83 18.14
N ARG A 107 -2.40 11.75 17.75
CA ARG A 107 -2.57 13.05 18.45
C ARG A 107 -2.94 12.87 19.93
N ARG A 108 -3.78 11.89 20.26
CA ARG A 108 -4.16 11.58 21.65
C ARG A 108 -2.94 11.09 22.43
N ILE A 109 -2.19 10.15 21.89
CA ILE A 109 -0.99 9.58 22.53
C ILE A 109 0.12 10.63 22.68
N SER A 110 0.32 11.49 21.68
CA SER A 110 1.30 12.58 21.76
C SER A 110 1.04 13.54 22.92
N ARG A 111 -0.23 13.75 23.28
CA ARG A 111 -0.64 14.60 24.41
C ARG A 111 -0.52 13.90 25.76
N LEU A 112 -0.53 12.58 25.78
CA LEU A 112 -0.43 11.79 27.00
C LEU A 112 1.03 11.72 27.46
N GLY A 113 1.27 12.04 28.72
CA GLY A 113 2.59 12.04 29.36
C GLY A 113 3.19 10.65 29.62
N GLN A 114 2.70 9.60 28.98
CA GLN A 114 2.99 8.21 29.37
C GLN A 114 4.38 7.72 28.88
N PRO A 115 5.05 6.85 29.65
CA PRO A 115 6.25 6.14 29.19
C PRO A 115 5.89 5.19 28.03
N GLY A 116 6.83 4.95 27.10
CA GLY A 116 6.60 4.08 25.94
C GLY A 116 5.82 4.72 24.77
N ARG A 117 5.42 6.00 24.89
CA ARG A 117 4.65 6.70 23.84
C ARG A 117 5.38 6.81 22.51
N ALA A 118 6.70 6.95 22.52
CA ALA A 118 7.50 7.10 21.30
C ALA A 118 7.41 5.84 20.43
N TYR A 119 7.44 4.66 21.05
CA TYR A 119 7.25 3.38 20.37
C TYR A 119 5.85 3.27 19.76
N HIS A 120 4.81 3.60 20.53
CA HIS A 120 3.43 3.55 20.05
C HIS A 120 3.19 4.54 18.90
N LEU A 121 3.75 5.75 18.97
CA LEU A 121 3.68 6.71 17.86
C LEU A 121 4.39 6.19 16.61
N ASN A 122 5.56 5.56 16.75
CA ASN A 122 6.26 4.96 15.63
C ASN A 122 5.42 3.87 14.94
N GLU A 123 4.74 3.02 15.72
CA GLU A 123 3.87 1.99 15.14
C GLU A 123 2.67 2.60 14.42
N LEU A 124 2.02 3.60 15.01
CA LEU A 124 0.92 4.33 14.35
C LEU A 124 1.39 5.02 13.05
N TYR A 125 2.58 5.60 13.02
CA TYR A 125 3.14 6.20 11.81
C TYR A 125 3.55 5.16 10.76
N LYS A 126 3.98 3.96 11.17
CA LYS A 126 4.23 2.84 10.26
C LYS A 126 2.92 2.40 9.61
N GLN A 127 1.87 2.20 10.40
CA GLN A 127 0.53 1.87 9.92
C GLN A 127 -0.02 2.94 8.95
N ILE A 128 0.10 4.23 9.27
CA ILE A 128 -0.31 5.33 8.38
C ILE A 128 0.43 5.28 7.04
N ARG A 129 1.73 4.99 7.03
CA ARG A 129 2.53 4.86 5.79
C ARG A 129 2.11 3.64 4.97
N GLN A 130 1.78 2.53 5.63
CA GLN A 130 1.26 1.34 4.96
C GLN A 130 -0.09 1.63 4.28
N LEU A 131 -1.02 2.31 4.96
CA LEU A 131 -2.28 2.74 4.35
C LEU A 131 -2.07 3.65 3.13
N GLN A 132 -1.07 4.53 3.18
CA GLN A 132 -0.71 5.38 2.04
C GLN A 132 -0.19 4.57 0.85
N SER A 133 0.65 3.56 1.11
CA SER A 133 1.10 2.63 0.08
C SER A 133 -0.06 1.84 -0.52
N LEU A 134 -0.99 1.38 0.31
CA LEU A 134 -2.15 0.61 -0.12
C LEU A 134 -3.07 1.46 -1.01
N LEU A 135 -3.28 2.72 -0.67
CA LEU A 135 -4.05 3.65 -1.50
C LEU A 135 -3.42 3.81 -2.89
N ALA A 136 -2.09 3.95 -2.96
CA ALA A 136 -1.38 3.99 -4.24
C ALA A 136 -1.54 2.68 -5.04
N THR A 137 -1.50 1.52 -4.35
CA THR A 137 -1.74 0.22 -4.97
C THR A 137 -3.14 0.10 -5.57
N ILE A 138 -4.18 0.58 -4.89
CA ILE A 138 -5.57 0.49 -5.39
C ILE A 138 -5.76 1.21 -6.72
N LEU A 139 -5.06 2.32 -6.93
CA LEU A 139 -5.15 3.09 -8.17
C LEU A 139 -4.62 2.33 -9.40
N VAL A 140 -3.69 1.38 -9.18
CA VAL A 140 -3.04 0.59 -10.25
C VAL A 140 -3.45 -0.88 -10.21
N ALA A 141 -4.24 -1.29 -9.20
CA ALA A 141 -4.67 -2.67 -9.00
C ALA A 141 -5.61 -3.13 -10.13
N SER A 142 -5.45 -4.39 -10.56
CA SER A 142 -6.38 -4.98 -11.51
C SER A 142 -7.74 -5.28 -10.85
N TYR A 143 -8.77 -5.44 -11.67
CA TYR A 143 -10.13 -5.70 -11.22
C TYR A 143 -10.25 -6.90 -10.26
N GLU A 144 -9.55 -7.99 -10.55
CA GLU A 144 -9.55 -9.19 -9.70
C GLU A 144 -8.96 -8.92 -8.31
N HIS A 145 -7.92 -8.10 -8.21
CA HIS A 145 -7.33 -7.72 -6.92
C HIS A 145 -8.28 -6.80 -6.14
N LEU A 146 -8.90 -5.83 -6.82
CA LEU A 146 -9.90 -4.96 -6.21
C LEU A 146 -11.09 -5.75 -5.67
N LYS A 147 -11.59 -6.72 -6.44
CA LYS A 147 -12.67 -7.61 -6.02
C LYS A 147 -12.30 -8.41 -4.78
N ARG A 148 -11.13 -9.08 -4.77
CA ARG A 148 -10.67 -9.84 -3.61
C ARG A 148 -10.52 -8.97 -2.36
N PHE A 149 -9.93 -7.78 -2.52
CA PHE A 149 -9.75 -6.84 -1.42
C PHE A 149 -11.09 -6.30 -0.91
N PHE A 150 -12.00 -5.94 -1.82
CA PHE A 150 -13.34 -5.47 -1.49
C PHE A 150 -14.14 -6.52 -0.70
N VAL A 151 -14.12 -7.78 -1.16
CA VAL A 151 -14.76 -8.89 -0.45
C VAL A 151 -14.16 -9.03 0.95
N ARG A 152 -12.83 -9.03 1.07
CA ARG A 152 -12.14 -9.16 2.37
C ARG A 152 -12.51 -8.03 3.34
N THR A 153 -12.54 -6.78 2.86
CA THR A 153 -12.79 -5.61 3.71
C THR A 153 -14.26 -5.43 4.06
N PHE A 154 -15.18 -5.55 3.09
CA PHE A 154 -16.59 -5.21 3.30
C PHE A 154 -17.49 -6.42 3.56
N ILE A 155 -17.22 -7.56 2.93
CA ILE A 155 -18.03 -8.78 3.12
C ILE A 155 -17.53 -9.54 4.33
N ASP A 156 -16.22 -9.81 4.38
CA ASP A 156 -15.61 -10.57 5.48
C ASP A 156 -15.30 -9.67 6.70
N ARG A 157 -15.55 -8.35 6.60
CA ARG A 157 -15.37 -7.34 7.66
C ARG A 157 -13.98 -7.36 8.31
N GLN A 158 -12.96 -7.75 7.55
CA GLN A 158 -11.62 -7.82 8.08
C GLN A 158 -11.01 -6.42 8.16
N PRO A 159 -10.29 -6.10 9.25
CA PRO A 159 -9.55 -4.85 9.33
C PRO A 159 -8.47 -4.82 8.25
N ILE A 160 -8.18 -3.62 7.75
CA ILE A 160 -7.14 -3.43 6.72
C ILE A 160 -5.74 -3.65 7.30
N LEU A 161 -5.56 -3.41 8.60
CA LEU A 161 -4.30 -3.51 9.36
C LEU A 161 -4.50 -4.27 10.66
#